data_AF-A0A4R4EMZ0-F1
#
_entry.id   AF-A0A4R4EMZ0-F1
#
_cell.length_a   1.000
_cell.length_b   1.000
_cell.length_c   1.000
_cell.angle_alpha   90.00
_cell.angle_beta   90.00
_cell.angle_gamma   90.00
#
_symmetry.space_group_name_H-M   'P 1'
#
loop_
_entity.id
_entity.type
_entity.pdbx_description
1 polymer ?
#
loop_
_entity_poly.entity_id
_entity_poly.type
_entity_poly.pdbx_seq_one_letter_code
_entity_poly.pdbx_strand_id
1 'polypeptide(L)'
;MARDNITVPFGYKEPAVKVKGTLIMLDSFDDWEEPQLSKLFGLAEERAFAKVVFAPQHEETLRRMKYPCDIPFYKRIKNLNQIIELLQPHTDYVIDEWEGKRKKYTPIDTLLRFLVDKYPGPYFVYMNDWYANVFANTVEFEAWIKRLRFFIDPRFRSPLHPKILNAAGRWDELKLFE
;
A
#
# COMPACT_ATOMS: atom_id res chain seq x y z
N MET A 1 30.71 44.76 5.95
CA MET A 1 30.15 43.40 5.73
C MET A 1 28.72 43.60 5.24
N ALA A 2 28.47 43.22 3.98
CA ALA A 2 27.27 43.55 3.25
C ALA A 2 26.07 42.72 3.74
N ARG A 3 24.92 43.38 3.90
CA ARG A 3 23.62 42.74 4.06
C ARG A 3 23.18 42.29 2.67
N ASP A 4 23.10 40.98 2.44
CA ASP A 4 22.49 40.44 1.23
C ASP A 4 21.01 40.75 1.23
N ASN A 5 20.61 41.60 0.29
CA ASN A 5 19.24 41.99 0.04
C ASN A 5 18.65 40.93 -0.91
N ILE A 6 17.88 39.98 -0.38
CA ILE A 6 17.22 38.95 -1.20
C ILE A 6 15.96 39.57 -1.81
N THR A 7 16.06 40.01 -3.06
CA THR A 7 14.93 40.50 -3.84
C THR A 7 14.19 39.32 -4.47
N VAL A 8 13.06 38.91 -3.89
CA VAL A 8 12.16 37.94 -4.53
C VAL A 8 11.29 38.64 -5.60
N PRO A 9 11.21 38.13 -6.85
CA PRO A 9 10.36 38.72 -7.88
C PRO A 9 8.87 38.56 -7.54
N PHE A 10 8.09 39.62 -7.82
CA PHE A 10 6.64 39.62 -7.71
C PHE A 10 6.03 38.60 -8.68
N GLY A 11 5.49 37.49 -8.16
CA GLY A 11 4.94 36.39 -8.96
C GLY A 11 5.37 34.97 -8.57
N TYR A 12 6.17 34.80 -7.50
CA TYR A 12 6.49 33.49 -6.95
C TYR A 12 5.23 32.82 -6.38
N LYS A 13 4.58 31.96 -7.16
CA LYS A 13 3.66 30.95 -6.63
C LYS A 13 4.52 29.86 -6.03
N GLU A 14 4.33 29.57 -4.74
CA GLU A 14 4.91 28.37 -4.14
C GLU A 14 4.61 27.17 -5.05
N PRO A 15 5.61 26.35 -5.40
CA PRO A 15 5.36 25.17 -6.22
C PRO A 15 4.31 24.34 -5.51
N ALA A 16 3.17 24.14 -6.16
CA ALA A 16 2.07 23.37 -5.61
C ALA A 16 2.61 22.04 -5.06
N VAL A 17 2.25 21.71 -3.81
CA VAL A 17 2.63 20.44 -3.18
C VAL A 17 2.24 19.33 -4.15
N LYS A 18 3.24 18.69 -4.76
CA LYS A 18 3.01 17.63 -5.73
C LYS A 18 2.54 16.40 -4.96
N VAL A 19 1.22 16.30 -4.76
CA VAL A 19 0.62 15.08 -4.24
C VAL A 19 0.99 13.92 -5.19
N LYS A 20 1.66 12.90 -4.65
CA LYS A 20 1.97 11.63 -5.31
C LYS A 20 0.69 10.80 -5.34
N GLY A 21 0.46 9.96 -6.34
CA GLY A 21 -0.84 9.32 -6.59
C GLY A 21 -1.39 8.41 -5.47
N THR A 22 -1.63 7.14 -5.78
CA THR A 22 -2.36 6.23 -4.89
C THR A 22 -1.44 5.18 -4.29
N LEU A 23 -1.43 5.06 -2.97
CA LEU A 23 -0.82 3.95 -2.23
C LEU A 23 -1.87 2.87 -1.98
N ILE A 24 -1.70 1.70 -2.57
CA ILE A 24 -2.56 0.54 -2.42
C ILE A 24 -1.94 -0.39 -1.39
N MET A 25 -2.69 -0.69 -0.32
CA MET A 25 -2.28 -1.57 0.76
C MET A 25 -2.91 -2.95 0.56
N LEU A 26 -2.10 -3.94 0.19
CA LEU A 26 -2.53 -5.33 0.08
C LEU A 26 -2.12 -6.10 1.34
N ASP A 27 -3.10 -6.40 2.19
CA ASP A 27 -2.90 -7.24 3.38
C ASP A 27 -4.22 -7.83 3.89
N SER A 28 -4.11 -8.84 4.74
CA SER A 28 -5.18 -9.35 5.59
C SER A 28 -5.75 -8.27 6.53
N PHE A 29 -4.92 -7.41 7.12
CA PHE A 29 -5.31 -6.53 8.23
C PHE A 29 -5.82 -7.30 9.47
N ASP A 30 -5.31 -8.51 9.68
CA ASP A 30 -5.66 -9.35 10.84
C ASP A 30 -4.88 -8.92 12.10
N ASP A 31 -3.63 -8.48 11.90
CA ASP A 31 -2.62 -8.15 12.92
C ASP A 31 -2.27 -6.66 12.98
N TRP A 32 -3.08 -5.79 12.35
CA TRP A 32 -2.81 -4.36 12.27
C TRP A 32 -3.37 -3.61 13.47
N GLU A 33 -2.51 -2.84 14.12
CA GLU A 33 -2.85 -2.01 15.26
C GLU A 33 -2.53 -0.52 14.98
N GLU A 34 -2.83 0.33 15.96
CA GLU A 34 -2.60 1.78 15.88
C GLU A 34 -1.17 2.17 15.50
N PRO A 35 -0.10 1.56 16.06
CA PRO A 35 1.27 1.97 15.74
C PRO A 35 1.62 1.80 14.25
N GLN A 36 1.22 0.68 13.63
CA GLN A 36 1.53 0.41 12.24
C GLN A 36 0.75 1.34 11.30
N LEU A 37 -0.52 1.62 11.61
CA LEU A 37 -1.34 2.55 10.84
C LEU A 37 -0.87 4.00 11.00
N SER A 38 -0.47 4.41 12.20
CA SER A 38 0.13 5.72 12.44
C SER A 38 1.40 5.91 11.61
N LYS A 39 2.30 4.92 11.62
CA LYS A 39 3.53 4.92 10.81
C LYS A 39 3.23 4.96 9.31
N LEU A 40 2.22 4.21 8.86
CA LEU A 40 1.76 4.22 7.47
C LEU A 40 1.28 5.60 7.04
N PHE A 41 0.40 6.24 7.82
CA PHE A 41 -0.12 7.56 7.49
C PHE A 41 0.95 8.65 7.57
N GLY A 42 1.85 8.58 8.55
CA GLY A 42 3.01 9.47 8.61
C GLY A 42 3.88 9.37 7.35
N LEU A 43 4.13 8.15 6.86
CA LEU A 43 4.82 7.95 5.59
C LEU A 43 4.01 8.46 4.40
N ALA A 44 2.69 8.28 4.42
CA ALA A 44 1.85 8.75 3.35
C ALA A 44 1.89 10.27 3.23
N GLU A 45 1.88 10.99 4.36
CA GLU A 45 2.03 12.42 4.42
C GLU A 45 3.44 12.87 4.00
N GLU A 46 4.50 12.24 4.53
CA GLU A 46 5.89 12.54 4.18
C GLU A 46 6.14 12.36 2.67
N ARG A 47 5.58 11.30 2.09
CA ARG A 47 5.68 11.05 0.65
C ARG A 47 4.64 11.79 -0.17
N ALA A 48 3.76 12.56 0.47
CA ALA A 48 2.67 13.32 -0.12
C ALA A 48 1.70 12.46 -0.95
N PHE A 49 1.38 11.22 -0.54
CA PHE A 49 0.34 10.45 -1.23
C PHE A 49 -1.00 11.16 -1.17
N ALA A 50 -1.70 11.19 -2.30
CA ALA A 50 -3.01 11.81 -2.45
C ALA A 50 -4.09 10.93 -1.84
N LYS A 51 -3.89 9.60 -1.87
CA LYS A 51 -4.85 8.61 -1.35
C LYS A 51 -4.16 7.35 -0.87
N VAL A 52 -4.64 6.79 0.23
CA VAL A 52 -4.34 5.42 0.69
C VAL A 52 -5.56 4.53 0.47
N VAL A 53 -5.40 3.46 -0.29
CA VAL A 53 -6.45 2.46 -0.56
C VAL A 53 -6.11 1.20 0.20
N PHE A 54 -6.85 0.90 1.26
CA PHE A 54 -6.78 -0.37 1.95
C PHE A 54 -7.60 -1.40 1.18
N ALA A 55 -7.00 -2.52 0.79
CA ALA A 55 -7.70 -3.60 0.10
C ALA A 55 -7.57 -4.91 0.90
N PRO A 56 -8.37 -5.08 1.98
CA PRO A 56 -8.39 -6.31 2.76
C PRO A 56 -8.75 -7.52 1.88
N GLN A 57 -8.02 -8.62 2.01
CA GLN A 57 -8.38 -9.84 1.26
C GLN A 57 -9.38 -10.71 2.02
N HIS A 58 -10.22 -11.42 1.27
CA HIS A 58 -11.23 -12.34 1.82
C HIS A 58 -10.57 -13.64 2.28
N GLU A 59 -11.16 -14.32 3.25
CA GLU A 59 -10.61 -15.51 3.90
C GLU A 59 -10.37 -16.65 2.90
N GLU A 60 -11.25 -16.81 1.90
CA GLU A 60 -11.03 -17.79 0.83
C GLU A 60 -9.74 -17.52 0.03
N THR A 61 -9.37 -16.24 -0.16
CA THR A 61 -8.11 -15.89 -0.81
C THR A 61 -6.92 -16.16 0.10
N LEU A 62 -7.00 -15.72 1.35
CA LEU A 62 -5.97 -15.96 2.37
C LEU A 62 -5.70 -17.46 2.55
N ARG A 63 -6.75 -18.26 2.63
CA ARG A 63 -6.70 -19.73 2.74
C ARG A 63 -6.01 -20.37 1.53
N ARG A 64 -6.29 -19.91 0.31
CA ARG A 64 -5.63 -20.41 -0.92
C ARG A 64 -4.15 -20.03 -0.98
N MET A 65 -3.81 -18.86 -0.46
CA MET A 65 -2.43 -18.38 -0.32
C MET A 65 -1.69 -18.98 0.88
N LYS A 66 -2.38 -19.81 1.69
CA LYS A 66 -1.89 -20.37 2.96
C LYS A 66 -1.45 -19.28 3.96
N TYR A 67 -2.04 -18.10 3.85
CA TYR A 67 -1.77 -16.97 4.72
C TYR A 67 -2.63 -17.10 6.00
N PRO A 68 -2.05 -16.96 7.21
CA PRO A 68 -2.79 -17.08 8.46
C PRO A 68 -3.80 -15.94 8.61
N CYS A 69 -5.02 -16.26 9.02
CA CYS A 69 -6.07 -15.28 9.27
C CYS A 69 -7.08 -15.87 10.26
N ASP A 70 -7.22 -15.24 11.40
CA ASP A 70 -8.09 -15.70 12.48
C ASP A 70 -9.41 -14.91 12.54
N ILE A 71 -9.38 -13.64 12.13
CA ILE A 71 -10.54 -12.75 12.22
C ILE A 71 -11.33 -12.76 10.90
N PRO A 72 -12.66 -12.93 10.96
CA PRO A 72 -13.51 -12.80 9.78
C PRO A 72 -13.39 -11.43 9.10
N PHE A 73 -13.53 -11.40 7.78
CA PHE A 73 -13.38 -10.24 6.90
C PHE A 73 -14.14 -9.01 7.38
N TYR A 74 -15.41 -9.16 7.74
CA TYR A 74 -16.23 -8.04 8.21
C TYR A 74 -15.71 -7.45 9.53
N LYS A 75 -15.14 -8.28 10.42
CA LYS A 75 -14.55 -7.82 11.67
C LYS A 75 -13.22 -7.13 11.42
N ARG A 76 -12.39 -7.63 10.49
CA ARG A 76 -11.13 -6.96 10.09
C ARG A 76 -11.40 -5.57 9.53
N ILE A 77 -12.38 -5.42 8.63
CA ILE A 77 -12.80 -4.10 8.13
C ILE A 77 -13.27 -3.19 9.26
N LYS A 78 -14.11 -3.71 10.16
CA LYS A 78 -14.61 -2.93 11.30
C LYS A 78 -13.46 -2.45 12.19
N ASN A 79 -12.55 -3.33 12.57
CA ASN A 79 -11.41 -3.01 13.41
C ASN A 79 -10.50 -1.98 12.72
N LEU A 80 -10.21 -2.20 11.42
CA LEU A 80 -9.39 -1.28 10.62
C LEU A 80 -10.02 0.11 10.56
N ASN A 81 -11.32 0.22 10.25
CA ASN A 81 -12.03 1.50 10.28
C ASN A 81 -11.96 2.16 11.65
N GLN A 82 -12.21 1.42 12.73
CA GLN A 82 -12.19 1.97 14.09
C GLN A 82 -10.82 2.58 14.44
N ILE A 83 -9.72 1.90 14.10
CA ILE A 83 -8.38 2.41 14.37
C ILE A 83 -8.08 3.64 13.51
N ILE A 84 -8.44 3.62 12.22
CA ILE A 84 -8.21 4.77 11.32
C ILE A 84 -9.02 6.01 11.77
N GLU A 85 -10.28 5.81 12.20
CA GLU A 85 -11.12 6.89 12.73
C GLU A 85 -10.51 7.54 13.98
N LEU A 86 -9.87 6.76 14.85
CA LEU A 86 -9.16 7.27 16.03
C LEU A 86 -7.90 8.07 15.65
N LEU A 87 -7.20 7.64 14.59
CA LEU A 87 -5.98 8.31 14.12
C LEU A 87 -6.24 9.65 13.42
N GLN A 88 -7.45 9.86 12.87
CA GLN A 88 -7.83 11.09 12.16
C GLN A 88 -6.77 11.57 11.14
N PRO A 89 -6.35 10.73 10.18
CA PRO A 89 -5.25 11.06 9.27
C PRO A 89 -5.62 12.24 8.36
N HIS A 90 -4.64 13.05 7.95
CA HIS A 90 -4.85 14.11 6.97
C HIS A 90 -4.88 13.59 5.53
N THR A 91 -4.22 12.45 5.28
CA THR A 91 -4.23 11.80 3.97
C THR A 91 -5.59 11.15 3.71
N ASP A 92 -6.18 11.42 2.54
CA ASP A 92 -7.43 10.79 2.11
C ASP A 92 -7.25 9.27 2.04
N TYR A 93 -8.27 8.53 2.47
CA TYR A 93 -8.21 7.07 2.50
C TYR A 93 -9.54 6.42 2.13
N VAL A 94 -9.46 5.15 1.78
CA VAL A 94 -10.64 4.31 1.55
C VAL A 94 -10.33 2.86 1.86
N ILE A 95 -11.27 2.16 2.49
CA ILE A 95 -11.26 0.70 2.59
C ILE A 95 -12.09 0.14 1.44
N ASP A 96 -11.42 -0.54 0.51
CA ASP A 96 -12.05 -1.18 -0.64
C ASP A 96 -12.52 -2.60 -0.31
N GLU A 97 -13.82 -2.76 -0.15
CA GLU A 97 -14.46 -4.04 0.19
C GLU A 97 -14.83 -4.89 -1.04
N TRP A 98 -14.31 -4.59 -2.24
CA TRP A 98 -14.69 -5.29 -3.47
C TRP A 98 -14.49 -6.80 -3.38
N GLU A 99 -13.42 -7.27 -2.75
CA GLU A 99 -13.15 -8.70 -2.61
C GLU A 99 -14.21 -9.41 -1.76
N GLY A 100 -14.72 -8.75 -0.71
CA GLY A 100 -15.78 -9.27 0.14
C GLY A 100 -17.08 -9.58 -0.61
N LYS A 101 -17.34 -8.86 -1.71
CA LYS A 101 -18.51 -9.11 -2.57
C LYS A 101 -18.37 -10.36 -3.43
N ARG A 102 -17.14 -10.81 -3.71
CA ARG A 102 -16.88 -11.97 -4.57
C ARG A 102 -17.04 -13.31 -3.86
N LYS A 103 -16.70 -13.37 -2.56
CA LYS A 103 -16.74 -14.60 -1.72
C LYS A 103 -16.03 -15.80 -2.36
N LYS A 104 -15.00 -15.55 -3.17
CA LYS A 104 -14.19 -16.54 -3.90
C LYS A 104 -12.74 -16.08 -3.93
N TYR A 105 -11.84 -17.02 -4.20
CA TYR A 105 -10.43 -16.72 -4.44
C TYR A 105 -10.29 -15.63 -5.49
N THR A 106 -9.52 -14.60 -5.16
CA THR A 106 -9.19 -13.50 -6.06
C THR A 106 -7.69 -13.47 -6.29
N PRO A 107 -7.22 -13.81 -7.50
CA PRO A 107 -5.80 -13.67 -7.85
C PRO A 107 -5.32 -12.24 -7.67
N ILE A 108 -4.06 -12.06 -7.23
CA ILE A 108 -3.44 -10.74 -7.03
C ILE A 108 -3.50 -9.89 -8.30
N ASP A 109 -3.27 -10.47 -9.49
CA ASP A 109 -3.42 -9.77 -10.77
C ASP A 109 -4.83 -9.18 -10.94
N THR A 110 -5.87 -9.96 -10.66
CA THR A 110 -7.27 -9.52 -10.80
C THR A 110 -7.58 -8.38 -9.85
N LEU A 111 -7.12 -8.47 -8.60
CA LEU A 111 -7.29 -7.42 -7.59
C LEU A 111 -6.56 -6.14 -8.02
N LEU A 112 -5.30 -6.24 -8.47
CA LEU A 112 -4.52 -5.10 -8.92
C LEU A 112 -5.14 -4.42 -10.15
N ARG A 113 -5.66 -5.18 -11.14
CA ARG A 113 -6.36 -4.58 -12.30
C ARG A 113 -7.54 -3.75 -11.84
N PHE A 114 -8.39 -4.35 -11.00
CA PHE A 114 -9.56 -3.67 -10.47
C PHE A 114 -9.20 -2.36 -9.75
N LEU A 115 -8.21 -2.39 -8.86
CA LEU A 115 -7.81 -1.22 -8.08
C LEU A 115 -7.17 -0.13 -8.94
N VAL A 116 -6.32 -0.53 -9.90
CA VAL A 116 -5.69 0.42 -10.85
C VAL A 116 -6.72 1.04 -11.78
N ASP A 117 -7.74 0.30 -12.21
CA ASP A 117 -8.81 0.85 -13.06
C ASP A 117 -9.74 1.80 -12.26
N LYS A 118 -9.94 1.52 -10.97
CA LYS A 118 -10.85 2.28 -10.09
C LYS A 118 -10.25 3.58 -9.56
N TYR A 119 -8.96 3.59 -9.22
CA TYR A 119 -8.31 4.70 -8.53
C TYR A 119 -7.32 5.43 -9.44
N PRO A 120 -7.05 6.74 -9.22
CA PRO A 120 -6.13 7.49 -10.06
C PRO A 120 -4.66 7.14 -9.77
N GLY A 121 -3.86 7.02 -10.83
CA GLY A 121 -2.40 6.85 -10.73
C GLY A 121 -1.66 8.18 -10.47
N PRO A 122 -0.33 8.15 -10.28
CA PRO A 122 0.56 6.98 -10.30
C PRO A 122 0.34 6.03 -9.11
N TYR A 123 0.65 4.75 -9.27
CA TYR A 123 0.34 3.70 -8.28
C TYR A 123 1.58 3.19 -7.54
N PHE A 124 1.40 3.00 -6.25
CA PHE A 124 2.36 2.39 -5.34
C PHE A 124 1.64 1.25 -4.63
N VAL A 125 2.28 0.09 -4.49
CA VAL A 125 1.65 -1.09 -3.87
C VAL A 125 2.48 -1.55 -2.70
N TYR A 126 1.89 -1.51 -1.52
CA TYR A 126 2.43 -2.19 -0.35
C TYR A 126 1.97 -3.65 -0.33
N MET A 127 2.89 -4.54 0.05
CA MET A 127 2.62 -5.91 0.42
C MET A 127 3.70 -6.41 1.39
N ASN A 128 3.39 -7.39 2.22
CA ASN A 128 4.43 -8.09 2.97
C ASN A 128 5.20 -9.09 2.09
N ASP A 129 6.33 -9.56 2.58
CA ASP A 129 7.22 -10.53 1.94
C ASP A 129 6.53 -11.85 1.58
N TRP A 130 5.56 -12.33 2.37
CA TRP A 130 4.74 -13.49 2.00
C TRP A 130 3.97 -13.24 0.70
N TYR A 131 3.25 -12.13 0.63
CA TYR A 131 2.48 -11.74 -0.55
C TYR A 131 3.38 -11.53 -1.76
N ALA A 132 4.50 -10.84 -1.58
CA ALA A 132 5.47 -10.60 -2.63
C ALA A 132 5.95 -11.92 -3.24
N ASN A 133 6.28 -12.90 -2.39
CA ASN A 133 6.73 -14.22 -2.83
C ASN A 133 5.63 -15.03 -3.54
N VAL A 134 4.39 -15.00 -3.05
CA VAL A 134 3.26 -15.63 -3.76
C VAL A 134 3.06 -14.97 -5.12
N PHE A 135 3.12 -13.64 -5.19
CA PHE A 135 2.92 -12.90 -6.43
C PHE A 135 4.03 -13.14 -7.44
N ALA A 136 5.29 -13.21 -7.01
CA ALA A 136 6.44 -13.45 -7.89
C ALA A 136 6.39 -14.81 -8.61
N ASN A 137 5.64 -15.78 -8.07
CA ASN A 137 5.42 -17.07 -8.71
C ASN A 137 4.41 -17.02 -9.87
N THR A 138 3.63 -15.94 -10.03
CA THR A 138 2.68 -15.82 -11.13
C THR A 138 3.36 -15.33 -12.42
N VAL A 139 2.67 -15.51 -13.54
CA VAL A 139 3.16 -15.10 -14.87
C VAL A 139 3.08 -13.57 -15.04
N GLU A 140 2.12 -12.94 -14.37
CA GLU A 140 1.81 -11.52 -14.50
C GLU A 140 2.76 -10.63 -13.70
N PHE A 141 3.52 -11.18 -12.75
CA PHE A 141 4.44 -10.43 -11.90
C PHE A 141 5.36 -9.50 -12.70
N GLU A 142 5.98 -10.02 -13.77
CA GLU A 142 6.92 -9.28 -14.62
C GLU A 142 6.28 -8.08 -15.32
N ALA A 143 4.99 -8.18 -15.67
CA ALA A 143 4.25 -7.07 -16.26
C ALA A 143 3.95 -6.00 -15.20
N TRP A 144 3.60 -6.42 -13.99
CA TRP A 144 3.26 -5.53 -12.89
C TRP A 144 4.46 -4.80 -12.30
N ILE A 145 5.57 -5.48 -12.06
CA ILE A 145 6.80 -4.90 -11.47
C ILE A 145 7.39 -3.80 -12.35
N LYS A 146 7.17 -3.86 -13.68
CA LYS A 146 7.57 -2.81 -14.63
C LYS A 146 6.66 -1.59 -14.59
N ARG A 147 5.39 -1.76 -14.19
CA ARG A 147 4.36 -0.71 -14.21
C ARG A 147 4.20 0.00 -12.87
N LEU A 148 4.23 -0.73 -11.77
CA LEU A 148 3.99 -0.20 -10.42
C LEU A 148 5.29 -0.12 -9.64
N ARG A 149 5.33 0.77 -8.64
CA ARG A 149 6.39 0.75 -7.62
C ARG A 149 5.88 -0.03 -6.42
N PHE A 150 6.68 -0.94 -5.90
CA PHE A 150 6.30 -1.79 -4.77
C PHE A 150 6.98 -1.32 -3.49
N PHE A 151 6.28 -1.47 -2.37
CA PHE A 151 6.83 -1.39 -1.03
C PHE A 151 6.67 -2.77 -0.40
N ILE A 152 7.78 -3.39 -0.01
CA ILE A 152 7.78 -4.74 0.54
C ILE A 152 8.12 -4.65 2.03
N ASP A 153 7.23 -5.18 2.86
CA ASP A 153 7.47 -5.30 4.30
C ASP A 153 8.07 -6.68 4.63
N PRO A 154 9.30 -6.75 5.17
CA PRO A 154 9.92 -8.02 5.56
C PRO A 154 9.33 -8.59 6.87
N ARG A 155 8.01 -8.52 7.04
CA ARG A 155 7.27 -8.88 8.26
C ARG A 155 7.50 -10.34 8.65
N PHE A 156 7.42 -11.26 7.70
CA PHE A 156 7.58 -12.69 7.96
C PHE A 156 9.03 -13.17 7.83
N ARG A 157 9.98 -12.25 7.56
CA ARG A 157 11.41 -12.52 7.35
C ARG A 157 11.66 -13.65 6.34
N SER A 158 10.78 -13.77 5.37
CA SER A 158 10.87 -14.76 4.30
C SER A 158 11.85 -14.26 3.24
N PRO A 159 12.82 -15.08 2.80
CA PRO A 159 13.71 -14.70 1.70
C PRO A 159 12.90 -14.30 0.46
N LEU A 160 13.21 -13.13 -0.12
CA LEU A 160 12.52 -12.66 -1.30
C LEU A 160 12.86 -13.51 -2.53
N HIS A 161 11.86 -13.75 -3.36
CA HIS A 161 11.99 -14.50 -4.60
C HIS A 161 13.02 -13.84 -5.55
N PRO A 162 13.84 -14.61 -6.29
CA PRO A 162 14.87 -14.06 -7.18
C PRO A 162 14.35 -13.03 -8.20
N LYS A 163 13.13 -13.21 -8.72
CA LYS A 163 12.48 -12.23 -9.61
C LYS A 163 12.28 -10.85 -8.97
N ILE A 164 11.99 -10.81 -7.67
CA ILE A 164 11.88 -9.55 -6.92
C ILE A 164 13.26 -8.92 -6.78
N LEU A 165 14.26 -9.71 -6.38
CA LEU A 165 15.64 -9.24 -6.21
C LEU A 165 16.23 -8.68 -7.51
N ASN A 166 15.96 -9.35 -8.64
CA ASN A 166 16.38 -8.90 -9.97
C ASN A 166 15.71 -7.57 -10.40
N ALA A 167 14.61 -7.19 -9.74
CA ALA A 167 13.89 -5.95 -9.97
C ALA A 167 14.16 -4.89 -8.88
N ALA A 168 15.32 -4.90 -8.20
CA ALA A 168 15.67 -4.01 -7.09
C ALA A 168 15.39 -2.51 -7.32
N GLY A 169 15.43 -2.01 -8.56
CA GLY A 169 15.09 -0.60 -8.88
C GLY A 169 13.58 -0.28 -8.91
N ARG A 170 12.71 -1.26 -8.67
CA ARG A 170 11.25 -1.16 -8.79
C ARG A 170 10.50 -1.37 -7.48
N TRP A 171 11.21 -1.68 -6.41
CA TRP A 171 10.64 -1.84 -5.09
C TRP A 171 11.56 -1.23 -4.03
N ASP A 172 10.98 -0.83 -2.91
CA ASP A 172 11.73 -0.42 -1.72
C ASP A 172 11.24 -1.24 -0.51
N GLU A 173 12.09 -1.41 0.50
CA GLU A 173 11.66 -1.96 1.78
C GLU A 173 10.82 -0.92 2.54
N LEU A 174 9.70 -1.37 3.12
CA LEU A 174 8.91 -0.56 4.03
C LEU A 174 8.53 -1.38 5.26
N LYS A 175 9.13 -1.05 6.39
CA LYS A 175 9.01 -1.82 7.62
C LYS A 175 7.98 -1.18 8.54
N LEU A 176 6.73 -1.63 8.47
CA LEU A 176 5.69 -1.06 9.33
C LEU A 176 5.64 -1.74 10.71
N PHE A 177 6.15 -2.96 10.81
CA PHE A 177 6.07 -3.83 11.99
C PHE A 177 7.39 -3.94 12.78
N GLU A 178 8.37 -3.09 12.45
CA GLU A 178 9.61 -2.89 13.23
C GLU A 178 9.55 -1.60 14.06
#